data_AF-A0A2S5IZ46-F1
#
_entry.id   AF-A0A2S5IZ46-F1
#
_cell.length_a   1.000
_cell.length_b   1.000
_cell.length_c   1.000
_cell.angle_alpha   90.00
_cell.angle_beta   90.00
_cell.angle_gamma   90.00
#
_symmetry.space_group_name_H-M   'P 1'
#
loop_
_entity.id
_entity.type
_entity.pdbx_description
1 polymer ?
#
loop_
_entity_poly.entity_id
_entity_poly.type
_entity_poly.pdbx_seq_one_letter_code
_entity_poly.pdbx_strand_id
1 'polypeptide(L)'
;MQNLVHDHRTRLGWSQQKLAEELDVSRQTVISIERGRFDPSLPLAFRLAAIFGTTLEELFIPDDTTPSRDAKGTPGISLDSPP
;
A
#
# COMPACT_ATOMS: atom_id res chain seq x y z
N MET A 1 4.02 -8.73 -5.45
CA MET A 1 3.70 -7.40 -4.91
C MET A 1 4.99 -6.63 -4.76
N GLN A 2 5.16 -5.55 -5.51
CA GLN A 2 6.24 -4.59 -5.28
C GLN A 2 5.90 -3.71 -4.08
N ASN A 3 6.91 -3.21 -3.35
CA ASN A 3 6.69 -2.29 -2.23
C ASN A 3 7.81 -1.25 -2.14
N LEU A 4 7.50 -0.09 -1.54
CA LEU A 4 8.44 1.03 -1.39
C LEU A 4 9.02 1.16 0.04
N VAL A 5 8.86 0.14 0.88
CA VAL A 5 9.25 0.19 2.31
C VAL A 5 10.74 0.52 2.47
N HIS A 6 11.60 -0.05 1.61
CA HIS A 6 13.03 0.24 1.63
C HIS A 6 13.32 1.73 1.37
N ASP A 7 12.66 2.31 0.38
CA ASP A 7 12.88 3.69 -0.04
C ASP A 7 12.37 4.67 1.01
N HIS A 8 11.19 4.42 1.59
CA HIS A 8 10.70 5.24 2.71
C HIS A 8 11.62 5.14 3.92
N ARG A 9 12.06 3.93 4.30
CA ARG A 9 12.97 3.76 5.43
C ARG A 9 14.31 4.49 5.22
N THR A 10 14.89 4.39 4.03
CA THR A 10 16.19 5.04 3.73
C THR A 10 16.08 6.56 3.65
N ARG A 11 14.96 7.11 3.18
CA ARG A 11 14.68 8.56 3.24
C ARG A 11 14.64 9.10 4.67
N LEU A 12 14.19 8.29 5.63
CA LEU A 12 14.23 8.62 7.06
C LEU A 12 15.62 8.44 7.69
N GLY A 13 16.60 7.90 6.96
CA GLY A 13 17.92 7.57 7.49
C GLY A 13 17.92 6.40 8.48
N TRP A 14 16.87 5.58 8.50
CA TRP A 14 16.70 4.53 9.49
C TRP A 14 17.36 3.22 9.09
N SER A 15 17.91 2.49 10.06
CA SER A 15 18.32 1.10 9.87
C SER A 15 17.10 0.17 9.83
N GLN A 16 17.24 -1.03 9.27
CA GLN A 16 16.18 -2.04 9.32
C GLN A 16 15.82 -2.43 10.76
N GLN A 17 16.80 -2.40 11.67
CA GLN A 17 16.59 -2.66 13.09
C GLN A 17 15.71 -1.57 13.72
N LYS A 18 15.97 -0.30 13.40
CA LYS A 18 15.14 0.81 13.88
C LYS A 18 13.69 0.70 13.43
N LEU A 19 13.45 0.40 12.14
CA LEU A 19 12.09 0.19 11.65
C LEU A 19 11.40 -1.01 12.33
N ALA A 20 12.16 -2.07 12.63
CA ALA A 20 11.63 -3.24 13.32
C ALA A 20 11.17 -2.90 14.76
N GLU A 21 11.94 -2.08 15.46
CA GLU A 21 11.58 -1.55 16.79
C GLU A 21 10.30 -0.70 16.76
N GLU A 22 10.18 0.21 15.79
CA GLU A 22 8.97 1.05 15.64
C GLU A 22 7.70 0.22 15.32
N LEU A 23 7.87 -0.94 14.68
CA LEU A 23 6.77 -1.82 14.27
C LEU A 23 6.45 -2.93 15.29
N ASP A 24 7.29 -3.06 16.33
CA ASP A 24 7.31 -4.18 17.27
C ASP A 24 7.38 -5.55 16.57
N VAL A 25 8.36 -5.70 15.67
CA VAL A 25 8.61 -6.94 14.93
C VAL A 25 10.09 -7.29 14.90
N SER A 26 10.42 -8.49 14.41
CA SER A 26 11.82 -8.85 14.21
C SER A 26 12.43 -8.08 13.02
N ARG A 27 13.75 -7.85 13.07
CA ARG A 27 14.49 -7.33 11.91
C ARG A 27 14.32 -8.19 10.66
N GLN A 28 14.19 -9.51 10.82
CA GLN A 28 13.96 -10.44 9.70
C GLN A 28 12.60 -10.23 9.03
N THR A 29 11.59 -9.79 9.79
CA THR A 29 10.29 -9.39 9.25
C THR A 29 10.47 -8.21 8.30
N VAL A 30 11.15 -7.14 8.72
CA VAL A 30 11.45 -5.97 7.88
C VAL A 30 12.24 -6.38 6.63
N ILE A 31 13.29 -7.19 6.78
CA ILE A 31 14.08 -7.69 5.64
C ILE A 31 13.22 -8.45 4.63
N SER A 32 12.27 -9.26 5.12
CA SER A 32 11.40 -10.08 4.26
C SER A 32 10.36 -9.21 3.55
N ILE A 33 9.83 -8.19 4.21
CA ILE A 33 8.94 -7.18 3.61
C ILE A 33 9.66 -6.44 2.49
N GLU A 34 10.84 -5.85 2.77
CA GLU A 34 11.59 -5.07 1.78
C GLU A 34 11.96 -5.88 0.53
N ARG A 35 12.13 -7.20 0.67
CA ARG A 35 12.46 -8.11 -0.43
C ARG A 35 11.22 -8.69 -1.12
N GLY A 36 10.01 -8.29 -0.73
CA GLY A 36 8.76 -8.83 -1.26
C GLY A 36 8.55 -10.32 -0.97
N ARG A 37 9.24 -10.87 0.02
CA ARG A 37 9.16 -12.30 0.41
C ARG A 37 8.14 -12.56 1.51
N PHE A 38 7.61 -11.51 2.11
CA PHE A 38 6.59 -11.58 3.15
C PHE A 38 5.52 -10.55 2.85
N ASP A 39 4.28 -11.02 2.77
CA ASP A 39 3.12 -10.16 2.68
C ASP A 39 2.73 -9.72 4.10
N PRO A 40 2.88 -8.44 4.47
CA PRO A 40 2.52 -7.97 5.80
C PRO A 40 1.02 -8.15 6.04
N SER A 41 0.66 -8.53 7.27
CA SER A 41 -0.75 -8.51 7.66
C SER A 41 -1.33 -7.10 7.51
N LEU A 42 -2.63 -6.99 7.26
CA LEU A 42 -3.30 -5.70 7.07
C LEU A 42 -3.01 -4.68 8.21
N PRO A 43 -3.03 -5.07 9.51
CA PRO A 43 -2.63 -4.15 10.57
C PRO A 43 -1.17 -3.67 10.47
N LEU A 44 -0.25 -4.53 10.04
CA LEU A 44 1.16 -4.17 9.88
C LEU A 44 1.36 -3.23 8.68
N ALA A 45 0.64 -3.46 7.59
CA ALA A 45 0.62 -2.58 6.42
C ALA A 45 0.11 -1.17 6.80
N PHE A 46 -0.96 -1.07 7.58
CA PHE A 46 -1.46 0.22 8.07
C PHE A 46 -0.45 0.94 8.96
N ARG A 47 0.25 0.23 9.85
CA ARG A 47 1.31 0.84 10.67
C ARG A 47 2.46 1.38 9.82
N LEU A 48 2.89 0.62 8.81
CA LEU A 48 3.93 1.06 7.88
C LEU A 48 3.51 2.34 7.13
N ALA A 49 2.29 2.36 6.58
CA ALA A 49 1.74 3.53 5.91
C ALA A 49 1.68 4.76 6.84
N ALA A 50 1.24 4.57 8.08
CA ALA A 50 1.21 5.63 9.09
C ALA A 50 2.60 6.16 9.46
N ILE A 51 3.59 5.30 9.68
CA ILE A 51 4.98 5.69 9.98
C ILE A 51 5.57 6.52 8.84
N PHE A 52 5.28 6.14 7.61
CA PHE A 52 5.84 6.79 6.42
C PHE A 52 5.01 7.96 5.90
N GLY A 53 3.85 8.23 6.48
CA GLY A 53 2.96 9.32 6.06
C GLY A 53 2.42 9.16 4.63
N THR A 54 2.13 7.93 4.22
CA THR A 54 1.70 7.56 2.85
C THR A 54 0.45 6.67 2.92
N THR A 55 -0.18 6.35 1.78
CA THR A 55 -1.29 5.39 1.74
C THR A 55 -0.82 3.95 1.50
N LEU A 56 -1.72 2.99 1.66
CA LEU A 56 -1.43 1.58 1.40
C LEU A 56 -1.12 1.36 -0.09
N GLU A 57 -1.89 2.01 -0.96
CA GLU A 57 -1.80 1.92 -2.42
C GLU A 57 -0.52 2.55 -2.97
N GLU A 58 0.00 3.58 -2.30
CA GLU A 58 1.30 4.18 -2.61
C GLU A 58 2.45 3.29 -2.15
N LEU A 59 2.31 2.63 -1.00
CA LEU A 59 3.37 1.84 -0.38
C LEU A 59 3.51 0.43 -0.96
N PHE A 60 2.39 -0.17 -1.39
CA PHE A 60 2.31 -1.56 -1.86
C PHE A 60 1.61 -1.63 -3.21
N ILE A 61 2.33 -2.11 -4.23
CA ILE A 61 1.90 -2.13 -5.63
C ILE A 61 1.58 -3.57 -6.03
N PRO A 62 0.30 -3.90 -6.29
CA PRO A 62 -0.11 -5.22 -6.79
C PRO A 62 0.47 -5.51 -8.17
N ASP A 63 0.90 -6.74 -8.41
CA ASP A 63 1.50 -7.13 -9.69
C ASP A 63 0.47 -7.10 -10.85
N ASP A 64 -0.82 -7.27 -10.55
CA ASP A 64 -1.94 -7.34 -11.52
C ASP A 64 -2.74 -6.03 -11.63
N THR A 65 -2.06 -4.88 -11.75
CA THR A 65 -2.77 -3.64 -12.11
C THR A 65 -3.01 -3.58 -13.62
N THR A 66 -3.91 -4.42 -14.14
CA THR A 66 -4.66 -4.05 -15.34
C THR A 66 -5.81 -3.16 -14.89
N PRO A 67 -5.82 -1.85 -15.18
CA PRO A 67 -6.98 -1.02 -14.85
C PRO A 67 -8.17 -1.53 -15.68
N SER A 68 -9.08 -2.28 -15.05
CA SER A 68 -10.37 -2.60 -15.66
C SER A 68 -11.10 -1.27 -15.85
N ARG A 69 -11.20 -0.85 -17.11
CA ARG A 69 -11.89 0.37 -17.55
C ARG A 69 -13.41 0.15 -17.51
N ASP A 70 -13.97 -0.20 -16.36
CA ASP A 70 -15.41 -0.47 -16.23
C ASP A 70 -16.04 0.46 -15.18
N ALA A 71 -15.87 1.77 -15.36
CA ALA A 71 -16.62 2.77 -14.61
C ALA A 71 -16.92 4.00 -15.48
N LYS A 72 -17.54 3.78 -16.66
CA LYS A 72 -18.31 4.83 -17.32
C LYS A 72 -19.43 4.24 -18.16
N GLY A 73 -20.62 4.16 -17.56
CA GLY A 73 -21.81 3.66 -18.23
C GLY A 73 -23.04 3.62 -17.34
N THR A 74 -23.32 4.68 -16.58
CA THR A 74 -24.71 4.92 -16.13
C THR A 74 -25.43 5.59 -17.30
N PRO A 75 -26.33 4.92 -18.03
CA PRO A 75 -27.17 5.62 -19.00
C PRO A 75 -28.05 6.58 -18.20
N GLY A 76 -28.01 7.85 -18.59
CA GLY A 76 -28.80 8.91 -17.99
C GLY A 76 -30.27 8.51 -17.92
N ILE A 77 -30.85 8.71 -16.74
CA ILE A 77 -32.29 8.74 -16.52
C ILE A 77 -32.94 9.68 -17.54
N SER A 78 -33.64 9.12 -18.52
CA SER A 78 -34.53 9.87 -19.41
C SER A 78 -35.63 10.50 -18.56
N LEU A 79 -35.62 11.83 -18.50
CA LEU A 79 -36.72 12.60 -17.94
C LEU A 79 -37.82 12.65 -19.01
N ASP A 80 -38.77 11.72 -18.92
CA ASP A 80 -40.05 11.87 -19.62
C ASP A 80 -40.83 12.99 -18.91
N SER A 81 -41.00 14.12 -19.58
CA SER A 81 -41.93 15.16 -19.18
C SER A 81 -43.30 14.80 -19.75
N PRO A 82 -44.34 14.60 -18.93
CA PRO A 82 -45.69 14.46 -19.45
C PRO A 82 -46.28 15.83 -19.87
N PRO A 83 -47.31 15.83 -20.74
CA PRO A 83 -47.85 17.00 -21.43
C PRO A 83 -48.61 17.99 -20.56
#